data_AF-A0A7G6WPY0-F1
#
_entry.id   AF-A0A7G6WPY0-F1
#
_cell.length_a   1.000
_cell.length_b   1.000
_cell.length_c   1.000
_cell.angle_alpha   90.00
_cell.angle_beta   90.00
_cell.angle_gamma   90.00
#
_symmetry.space_group_name_H-M   'P 1'
#
loop_
_entity.id
_entity.type
_entity.pdbx_description
1 polymer ?
#
loop_
_entity_poly.entity_id
_entity_poly.type
_entity_poly.pdbx_seq_one_letter_code
_entity_poly.pdbx_strand_id
1 'polypeptide(L)'
;MQGNKPFQKAGAVIVAAGTCWGLGISFVGNVHATRDPATRLAMLERHRGLWITGQFLAAAGTMAVPVGFVRFAQSVRPGPANGLAKTLAAAAAAALLAGAPLFVVALANRASDLERFAYRRGANWPFLTYSGLHIGGLAALGTGLLLLPLKPWTGITAAASAPVFAAILAGTKDIPPFAFYLVETAVGVQLMRYEEPPAPAEDNTDTLPRR
;
A
#
# COMPACT_ATOMS: atom_id res chain seq x y z
N MET A 1 -23.07 -7.95 -21.28
CA MET A 1 -21.72 -7.44 -21.60
C MET A 1 -20.96 -7.30 -20.28
N GLN A 2 -19.81 -7.93 -20.10
CA GLN A 2 -18.98 -7.70 -18.91
C GLN A 2 -18.38 -6.29 -19.01
N GLY A 3 -18.61 -5.45 -18.00
CA GLY A 3 -18.03 -4.11 -17.93
C GLY A 3 -16.50 -4.17 -17.93
N ASN A 4 -15.86 -3.20 -18.59
CA ASN A 4 -14.40 -3.12 -18.62
C ASN A 4 -13.86 -2.83 -17.21
N LYS A 5 -12.96 -3.69 -16.70
CA LYS A 5 -12.34 -3.55 -15.37
C LYS A 5 -10.84 -3.29 -15.50
N PRO A 6 -10.42 -2.08 -15.91
CA PRO A 6 -9.02 -1.79 -16.25
C PRO A 6 -8.06 -2.01 -15.06
N PHE A 7 -8.56 -1.86 -13.83
CA PHE A 7 -7.74 -1.89 -12.61
C PHE A 7 -7.79 -3.23 -11.86
N GLN A 8 -8.53 -4.22 -12.36
CA GLN A 8 -8.77 -5.46 -11.62
C GLN A 8 -7.48 -6.21 -11.27
N LYS A 9 -6.57 -6.35 -12.23
CA LYS A 9 -5.28 -7.03 -12.04
C LYS A 9 -4.39 -6.29 -11.06
N ALA A 10 -4.38 -4.96 -11.12
CA ALA A 10 -3.61 -4.12 -10.20
C ALA A 10 -4.15 -4.26 -8.77
N GLY A 11 -5.47 -4.11 -8.60
CA GLY A 11 -6.14 -4.27 -7.31
C GLY A 11 -5.93 -5.65 -6.70
N ALA A 12 -6.02 -6.73 -7.50
CA ALA A 12 -5.79 -8.09 -7.02
C ALA A 12 -4.38 -8.29 -6.47
N VAL A 13 -3.36 -7.71 -7.12
CA VAL A 13 -1.97 -7.76 -6.65
C VAL A 13 -1.82 -7.02 -5.34
N ILE A 14 -2.40 -5.81 -5.21
CA ILE A 14 -2.35 -5.01 -3.99
C ILE A 14 -3.01 -5.76 -2.82
N VAL A 15 -4.19 -6.35 -3.03
CA VAL A 15 -4.91 -7.11 -2.00
C VAL A 15 -4.14 -8.37 -1.60
N ALA A 16 -3.61 -9.13 -2.57
CA ALA A 16 -2.82 -10.31 -2.28
C ALA A 16 -1.55 -9.95 -1.48
N ALA A 17 -0.85 -8.88 -1.89
CA ALA A 17 0.34 -8.39 -1.22
C ALA A 17 0.04 -7.92 0.22
N GLY A 18 -1.03 -7.15 0.41
CA GLY A 18 -1.50 -6.73 1.75
C GLY A 18 -1.92 -7.91 2.62
N THR A 19 -2.53 -8.94 2.04
CA THR A 19 -2.89 -10.18 2.75
C THR A 19 -1.64 -10.95 3.17
N CYS A 20 -0.67 -11.16 2.27
CA CYS A 20 0.62 -11.76 2.62
C CYS A 20 1.28 -10.99 3.76
N TRP A 21 1.31 -9.65 3.65
CA TRP A 21 1.88 -8.81 4.69
C TRP A 21 1.17 -8.98 6.05
N GLY A 22 -0.15 -8.88 6.06
CA GLY A 22 -0.96 -9.02 7.28
C GLY A 22 -0.86 -10.39 7.92
N LEU A 23 -0.81 -11.46 7.13
CA LEU A 23 -0.53 -12.81 7.62
C LEU A 23 0.87 -12.89 8.23
N GLY A 24 1.89 -12.38 7.53
CA GLY A 24 3.27 -12.44 7.97
C GLY A 24 3.51 -11.82 9.35
N ILE A 25 2.93 -10.65 9.62
CA ILE A 25 3.09 -9.98 10.92
C ILE A 25 2.27 -10.63 12.04
N SER A 26 1.33 -11.52 11.71
CA SER A 26 0.37 -12.11 12.67
C SER A 26 0.79 -13.50 13.18
N PHE A 27 1.87 -14.08 12.65
CA PHE A 27 2.28 -15.46 12.98
C PHE A 27 2.68 -15.65 14.44
N VAL A 28 3.22 -14.61 15.09
CA VAL A 28 3.43 -14.59 16.54
C VAL A 28 2.48 -13.55 17.12
N GLY A 29 1.28 -14.01 17.49
CA GLY A 29 0.22 -13.16 18.02
C GLY A 29 0.68 -12.30 19.19
N ASN A 30 0.20 -11.06 19.27
CA ASN A 30 0.49 -10.07 20.30
C ASN A 30 1.95 -9.62 20.47
N VAL A 31 2.93 -10.16 19.73
CA VAL A 31 4.34 -9.82 19.94
C VAL A 31 4.62 -8.31 19.77
N HIS A 32 3.89 -7.68 18.85
CA HIS A 32 3.96 -6.23 18.61
C HIS A 32 3.25 -5.40 19.71
N ALA A 33 2.28 -5.98 20.41
CA ALA A 33 1.52 -5.33 21.48
C ALA A 33 2.12 -5.57 22.88
N THR A 34 2.87 -6.66 23.07
CA THR A 34 3.51 -7.00 24.35
C THR A 34 4.49 -5.91 24.75
N ARG A 35 4.24 -5.22 25.88
CA ARG A 35 5.07 -4.10 26.36
C ARG A 35 6.36 -4.54 27.02
N ASP A 36 6.29 -5.60 27.84
CA ASP A 36 7.46 -6.13 28.55
C ASP A 36 8.46 -6.78 27.57
N PRO A 37 9.70 -6.29 27.48
CA PRO A 37 10.70 -6.82 26.55
C PRO A 37 11.10 -8.27 26.87
N ALA A 38 11.14 -8.68 28.14
CA ALA A 38 11.50 -10.05 28.51
C ALA A 38 10.42 -11.04 28.06
N THR A 39 9.14 -10.73 28.32
CA THR A 39 8.00 -11.50 27.81
C THR A 39 8.00 -11.54 26.28
N ARG A 40 8.28 -10.41 25.61
CA ARG A 40 8.35 -10.38 24.14
C ARG A 40 9.46 -11.28 23.61
N LEU A 41 10.63 -11.27 24.24
CA LEU A 41 11.75 -12.13 23.87
C LEU A 41 11.38 -13.62 24.05
N ALA A 42 10.82 -13.98 25.19
CA ALA A 42 10.39 -15.35 25.47
C ALA A 42 9.36 -15.86 24.44
N MET A 43 8.43 -15.00 23.99
CA MET A 43 7.50 -15.34 22.90
C MET A 43 8.22 -15.59 21.57
N LEU A 44 9.19 -14.74 21.22
CA LEU A 44 9.96 -14.85 19.98
C LEU A 44 10.85 -16.09 19.96
N GLU A 45 11.49 -16.42 21.09
CA GLU A 45 12.32 -17.62 21.21
C GLU A 45 11.48 -18.89 21.11
N ARG A 46 10.33 -18.94 21.80
CA ARG A 46 9.39 -20.07 21.74
C ARG A 46 8.86 -20.31 20.33
N HIS A 47 8.64 -19.25 19.55
CA HIS A 47 8.04 -19.31 18.22
C HIS A 47 9.00 -18.85 17.11
N ARG A 48 10.31 -19.05 17.28
CA ARG A 48 11.34 -18.51 16.38
C ARG A 48 11.13 -18.86 14.91
N GLY A 49 10.80 -20.12 14.61
CA GLY A 49 10.53 -20.55 13.23
C GLY A 49 9.37 -19.78 12.60
N LEU A 50 8.24 -19.70 13.31
CA LEU A 50 7.05 -18.96 12.87
C LEU A 50 7.35 -17.46 12.71
N TRP A 51 8.13 -16.87 13.63
CA TRP A 51 8.53 -15.48 13.52
C TRP A 51 9.33 -15.20 12.24
N ILE A 52 10.34 -16.02 11.96
CA ILE A 52 11.19 -15.89 10.78
C ILE A 52 10.36 -16.04 9.50
N THR A 53 9.53 -17.08 9.42
CA THR A 53 8.60 -17.27 8.29
C THR A 53 7.67 -16.08 8.12
N GLY A 54 7.16 -15.53 9.22
CA GLY A 54 6.34 -14.32 9.22
C GLY A 54 7.07 -13.11 8.65
N GLN A 55 8.34 -12.89 9.00
CA GLN A 55 9.15 -11.80 8.43
C GLN A 55 9.36 -11.97 6.92
N PHE A 56 9.59 -13.19 6.43
CA PHE A 56 9.72 -13.45 4.99
C PHE A 56 8.41 -13.20 4.24
N LEU A 57 7.29 -13.64 4.79
CA LEU A 57 5.98 -13.42 4.18
C LEU A 57 5.61 -11.92 4.18
N ALA A 58 5.93 -11.21 5.26
CA ALA A 58 5.81 -9.76 5.32
C ALA A 58 6.69 -9.07 4.28
N ALA A 59 7.95 -9.48 4.13
CA ALA A 59 8.85 -8.94 3.11
C ALA A 59 8.33 -9.18 1.69
N ALA A 60 7.80 -10.38 1.40
CA ALA A 60 7.19 -10.70 0.12
C ALA A 60 5.99 -9.79 -0.17
N GLY A 61 5.10 -9.58 0.82
CA GLY A 61 3.99 -8.63 0.71
C GLY A 61 4.48 -7.21 0.42
N THR A 62 5.44 -6.71 1.21
CA THR A 62 6.03 -5.38 1.03
C THR A 62 6.62 -5.18 -0.37
N MET A 63 7.32 -6.17 -0.91
CA MET A 63 7.93 -6.09 -2.24
C MET A 63 6.90 -6.22 -3.38
N ALA A 64 5.76 -6.88 -3.13
CA ALA A 64 4.71 -7.08 -4.13
C ALA A 64 3.78 -5.86 -4.28
N VAL A 65 3.55 -5.08 -3.22
CA VAL A 65 2.68 -3.90 -3.25
C VAL A 65 3.07 -2.88 -4.35
N PRO A 66 4.34 -2.45 -4.48
CA PRO A 66 4.75 -1.53 -5.54
C PRO A 66 4.43 -2.03 -6.94
N VAL A 67 4.51 -3.35 -7.19
CA VAL A 67 4.16 -3.96 -8.48
C VAL A 67 2.69 -3.73 -8.82
N GLY A 68 1.82 -3.84 -7.82
CA GLY A 68 0.39 -3.53 -7.97
C GLY A 68 0.16 -2.08 -8.37
N PHE A 69 0.86 -1.13 -7.73
CA PHE A 69 0.75 0.30 -8.06
C PHE A 69 1.39 0.68 -9.39
N VAL A 70 2.50 0.04 -9.81
CA VAL A 70 3.05 0.19 -11.17
C VAL A 70 2.01 -0.24 -12.20
N ARG A 71 1.38 -1.41 -12.00
CA ARG A 71 0.33 -1.89 -12.90
C ARG A 71 -0.87 -0.94 -12.94
N PHE A 72 -1.26 -0.38 -11.79
CA PHE A 72 -2.30 0.64 -11.73
C PHE A 72 -1.92 1.86 -12.57
N ALA A 73 -0.74 2.44 -12.37
CA ALA A 73 -0.28 3.60 -13.14
C ALA A 73 -0.22 3.34 -14.65
N GLN A 74 0.16 2.12 -15.06
CA GLN A 74 0.19 1.71 -16.47
C GLN A 74 -1.22 1.55 -17.07
N SER A 75 -2.20 1.13 -16.27
CA SER A 75 -3.59 0.97 -16.70
C SER A 75 -4.38 2.28 -16.80
N VAL A 76 -3.85 3.39 -16.26
CA VAL A 76 -4.44 4.71 -16.44
C VAL A 76 -4.27 5.13 -17.91
N ARG A 77 -5.39 5.29 -18.61
CA ARG A 77 -5.42 5.68 -20.03
C ARG A 77 -4.87 7.09 -20.22
N PRO A 78 -3.97 7.31 -21.21
CA PRO A 78 -3.53 8.64 -21.59
C PRO A 78 -4.72 9.50 -22.01
N GLY A 79 -4.77 10.75 -21.54
CA GLY A 79 -5.77 11.73 -21.92
C GLY A 79 -5.48 13.08 -21.27
N PRO A 80 -6.03 14.18 -21.80
CA PRO A 80 -5.76 15.53 -21.29
C PRO A 80 -6.09 15.68 -19.79
N ALA A 81 -7.15 15.01 -19.33
CA ALA A 81 -7.58 15.01 -17.94
C ALA A 81 -6.82 14.03 -17.02
N ASN A 82 -6.19 12.99 -17.59
CA ASN A 82 -5.63 11.86 -16.82
C ASN A 82 -4.11 11.92 -16.68
N GLY A 83 -3.44 12.86 -17.36
CA GLY A 83 -1.98 12.98 -17.35
C GLY A 83 -1.40 13.16 -15.95
N LEU A 84 -1.98 14.05 -15.15
CA LEU A 84 -1.55 14.28 -13.77
C LEU A 84 -1.83 13.07 -12.87
N ALA A 85 -3.00 12.43 -13.02
CA ALA A 85 -3.37 11.24 -12.26
C ALA A 85 -2.36 10.09 -12.49
N LYS A 86 -1.96 9.89 -13.75
CA LYS A 86 -0.95 8.89 -14.12
C LYS A 86 0.42 9.21 -13.53
N THR A 87 0.86 10.45 -13.60
CA THR A 87 2.15 10.89 -13.02
C THR A 87 2.17 10.70 -11.50
N LEU A 88 1.08 11.04 -10.82
CA LEU A 88 0.96 10.86 -9.37
C LEU A 88 0.92 9.38 -8.98
N ALA A 89 0.22 8.53 -9.73
CA ALA A 89 0.22 7.09 -9.52
C ALA A 89 1.63 6.49 -9.76
N ALA A 90 2.36 6.96 -10.76
CA ALA A 90 3.74 6.56 -11.02
C ALA A 90 4.69 7.02 -9.91
N ALA A 91 4.55 8.25 -9.43
CA ALA A 91 5.31 8.78 -8.30
C ALA A 91 5.06 7.98 -7.01
N ALA A 92 3.80 7.61 -6.74
CA ALA A 92 3.45 6.74 -5.63
C ALA A 92 4.12 5.37 -5.75
N ALA A 93 4.04 4.74 -6.92
CA ALA A 93 4.68 3.46 -7.18
C ALA A 93 6.21 3.54 -7.00
N ALA A 94 6.85 4.61 -7.48
CA ALA A 94 8.29 4.84 -7.32
C ALA A 94 8.68 5.03 -5.85
N ALA A 95 7.92 5.82 -5.09
CA ALA A 95 8.16 6.04 -3.67
C ALA A 95 8.06 4.73 -2.87
N LEU A 96 7.02 3.92 -3.13
CA LEU A 96 6.84 2.61 -2.50
C LEU A 96 7.94 1.63 -2.89
N LEU A 97 8.35 1.62 -4.16
CA LEU A 97 9.44 0.78 -4.65
C LEU A 97 10.78 1.16 -4.00
N ALA A 98 11.06 2.46 -3.83
CA ALA A 98 12.25 2.94 -3.15
C ALA A 98 12.23 2.63 -1.64
N GLY A 99 11.06 2.68 -1.00
CA GLY A 99 10.90 2.41 0.42
C GLY A 99 10.95 0.92 0.75
N ALA A 100 10.45 0.04 -0.12
CA ALA A 100 10.28 -1.38 0.17
C ALA A 100 11.58 -2.08 0.64
N PRO A 101 12.75 -1.90 -0.02
CA PRO A 101 14.01 -2.48 0.45
C PRO A 101 14.40 -2.04 1.87
N LEU A 102 14.10 -0.80 2.26
CA LEU A 102 14.40 -0.28 3.60
C LEU A 102 13.57 -0.98 4.69
N PHE A 103 12.30 -1.28 4.38
CA PHE A 103 11.48 -2.06 5.29
C PHE A 103 11.90 -3.53 5.31
N VAL A 104 12.33 -4.11 4.19
CA VAL A 104 12.91 -5.46 4.17
C VAL A 104 14.16 -5.54 5.04
N VAL A 105 15.04 -4.52 5.02
CA VAL A 105 16.18 -4.43 5.97
C VAL A 105 15.68 -4.39 7.42
N ALA A 106 14.62 -3.62 7.70
CA ALA A 106 14.03 -3.59 9.03
C ALA A 106 13.49 -4.97 9.46
N LEU A 107 12.82 -5.71 8.56
CA LEU A 107 12.32 -7.06 8.81
C LEU A 107 13.47 -8.07 9.00
N ALA A 108 14.53 -7.96 8.19
CA ALA A 108 15.71 -8.81 8.31
C ALA A 108 16.40 -8.64 9.66
N ASN A 109 16.58 -7.39 10.13
CA ASN A 109 17.11 -7.09 11.46
C ASN A 109 16.25 -7.67 12.59
N ARG A 110 14.92 -7.67 12.40
CA ARG A 110 13.97 -8.28 13.36
C ARG A 110 14.06 -9.80 13.38
N ALA A 111 14.37 -10.42 12.25
CA ALA A 111 14.51 -11.87 12.13
C ALA A 111 15.85 -12.38 12.65
N SER A 112 16.93 -11.63 12.43
CA SER A 112 18.29 -12.03 12.78
C SER A 112 18.63 -11.82 14.25
N ASP A 113 18.09 -10.78 14.89
CA ASP A 113 18.40 -10.40 16.26
C ASP A 113 17.13 -10.16 17.08
N LEU A 114 16.61 -11.25 17.66
CA LEU A 114 15.36 -11.27 18.42
C LEU A 114 15.46 -10.43 19.69
N GLU A 115 16.60 -10.48 20.37
CA GLU A 115 16.85 -9.70 21.59
C GLU A 115 16.81 -8.22 21.26
N ARG A 116 17.58 -7.79 20.25
CA ARG A 116 17.61 -6.39 19.85
C ARG A 116 16.24 -5.87 19.41
N PHE A 117 15.43 -6.69 18.75
CA PHE A 117 14.05 -6.35 18.45
C PHE A 117 13.17 -6.30 19.70
N ALA A 118 13.27 -7.27 20.60
CA ALA A 118 12.49 -7.33 21.84
C ALA A 118 12.70 -6.08 22.71
N TYR A 119 13.96 -5.66 22.86
CA TYR A 119 14.39 -4.47 23.60
C TYR A 119 14.33 -3.17 22.79
N ARG A 120 13.93 -3.21 21.51
CA ARG A 120 13.86 -2.03 20.61
C ARG A 120 15.18 -1.26 20.50
N ARG A 121 16.31 -1.96 20.51
CA ARG A 121 17.68 -1.39 20.41
C ARG A 121 18.21 -1.30 18.97
N GLY A 122 17.33 -1.48 17.99
CA GLY A 122 17.65 -1.43 16.56
C GLY A 122 17.82 0.01 16.05
N ALA A 123 18.52 0.15 14.92
CA ALA A 123 18.49 1.40 14.18
C ALA A 123 17.10 1.59 13.54
N ASN A 124 16.42 2.70 13.84
CA ASN A 124 15.06 2.96 13.34
C ASN A 124 15.03 3.70 11.99
N TRP A 125 16.17 4.19 11.50
CA TRP A 125 16.22 4.97 10.26
C TRP A 125 15.63 4.24 9.04
N PRO A 126 15.84 2.93 8.79
CA PRO A 126 15.27 2.29 7.60
C PRO A 126 13.74 2.31 7.65
N PHE A 127 13.19 2.11 8.84
CA PHE A 127 11.75 2.16 9.07
C PHE A 127 11.20 3.59 8.95
N LEU A 128 11.89 4.60 9.48
CA LEU A 128 11.48 5.99 9.37
C LEU A 128 11.50 6.49 7.92
N THR A 129 12.55 6.17 7.17
CA THR A 129 12.66 6.51 5.75
C THR A 129 11.61 5.78 4.92
N TYR A 130 11.41 4.47 5.15
CA TYR A 130 10.30 3.73 4.55
C TYR A 130 8.96 4.42 4.84
N SER A 131 8.68 4.75 6.09
CA SER A 131 7.40 5.37 6.50
C SER A 131 7.19 6.72 5.84
N GLY A 132 8.23 7.56 5.76
CA GLY A 132 8.17 8.84 5.07
C GLY A 132 7.87 8.70 3.57
N LEU A 133 8.57 7.78 2.89
CA LEU A 133 8.31 7.47 1.48
C LEU A 133 6.90 6.90 1.28
N HIS A 134 6.44 6.05 2.19
CA HIS A 134 5.11 5.45 2.15
C HIS A 134 4.01 6.50 2.33
N ILE A 135 4.17 7.44 3.27
CA ILE A 135 3.25 8.57 3.48
C ILE A 135 3.18 9.45 2.22
N GLY A 136 4.35 9.81 1.66
CA GLY A 136 4.40 10.57 0.40
C GLY A 136 3.74 9.83 -0.75
N GLY A 137 3.94 8.50 -0.83
CA GLY A 137 3.30 7.63 -1.80
C GLY A 137 1.77 7.61 -1.67
N LEU A 138 1.24 7.51 -0.45
CA LEU A 138 -0.21 7.56 -0.19
C LEU A 138 -0.81 8.93 -0.53
N ALA A 139 -0.10 10.02 -0.24
CA ALA A 139 -0.54 11.37 -0.62
C ALA A 139 -0.63 11.52 -2.15
N ALA A 140 0.40 11.09 -2.88
CA ALA A 140 0.42 11.11 -4.34
C ALA A 140 -0.67 10.21 -4.93
N LEU A 141 -0.78 8.97 -4.44
CA LEU A 141 -1.81 8.02 -4.86
C LEU A 141 -3.21 8.55 -4.63
N GLY A 142 -3.52 9.02 -3.41
CA GLY A 142 -4.84 9.56 -3.06
C GLY A 142 -5.21 10.74 -3.94
N THR A 143 -4.28 11.66 -4.16
CA THR A 143 -4.48 12.80 -5.08
C THR A 143 -4.72 12.32 -6.51
N GLY A 144 -3.95 11.34 -7.00
CA GLY A 144 -4.15 10.76 -8.33
C GLY A 144 -5.51 10.07 -8.48
N LEU A 145 -5.97 9.37 -7.44
CA LEU A 145 -7.28 8.71 -7.43
C LEU A 145 -8.45 9.71 -7.44
N LEU A 146 -8.30 10.87 -6.79
CA LEU A 146 -9.30 11.96 -6.81
C LEU A 146 -9.46 12.59 -8.20
N LEU A 147 -8.43 12.49 -9.05
CA LEU A 147 -8.45 13.00 -10.42
C LEU A 147 -9.05 12.01 -11.43
N LEU A 148 -9.35 10.79 -11.00
CA LEU A 148 -9.95 9.76 -11.85
C LEU A 148 -11.47 9.69 -11.60
N PRO A 149 -12.26 9.17 -12.56
CA PRO A 149 -13.70 8.94 -12.40
C PRO A 149 -14.01 7.74 -11.47
N LEU A 150 -13.30 7.66 -10.34
CA LEU A 150 -13.49 6.69 -9.28
C LEU A 150 -14.44 7.25 -8.22
N LYS A 151 -14.90 6.38 -7.31
CA LYS A 151 -15.65 6.86 -6.13
C LYS A 151 -14.74 7.80 -5.31
N PRO A 152 -15.20 9.01 -4.96
CA PRO A 152 -14.37 10.02 -4.28
C PRO A 152 -13.72 9.50 -2.99
N TRP A 153 -14.47 8.67 -2.24
CA TRP A 153 -14.02 8.08 -0.99
C TRP A 153 -12.70 7.29 -1.13
N THR A 154 -12.44 6.63 -2.27
CA THR A 154 -11.19 5.89 -2.47
C THR A 154 -9.98 6.82 -2.46
N GLY A 155 -10.08 7.97 -3.13
CA GLY A 155 -9.05 9.00 -3.11
C GLY A 155 -8.96 9.72 -1.76
N ILE A 156 -10.10 10.05 -1.14
CA ILE A 156 -10.16 10.71 0.18
C ILE A 156 -9.49 9.85 1.25
N THR A 157 -9.79 8.54 1.32
CA THR A 157 -9.20 7.66 2.34
C THR A 157 -7.68 7.62 2.22
N ALA A 158 -7.14 7.47 1.02
CA ALA A 158 -5.69 7.48 0.81
C ALA A 158 -5.07 8.86 1.10
N ALA A 159 -5.64 9.95 0.56
CA ALA A 159 -5.11 11.30 0.72
C ALA A 159 -5.17 11.79 2.18
N ALA A 160 -6.28 11.56 2.88
CA ALA A 160 -6.46 11.97 4.27
C ALA A 160 -5.65 11.12 5.26
N SER A 161 -5.30 9.88 4.89
CA SER A 161 -4.42 9.05 5.72
C SER A 161 -3.00 9.60 5.83
N ALA A 162 -2.49 10.25 4.79
CA ALA A 162 -1.14 10.77 4.75
C ALA A 162 -0.83 11.82 5.86
N PRO A 163 -1.62 12.90 6.06
CA PRO A 163 -1.38 13.84 7.15
C PRO A 163 -1.58 13.22 8.52
N VAL A 164 -2.53 12.28 8.68
CA VAL A 164 -2.74 11.55 9.94
C VAL A 164 -1.51 10.73 10.29
N PHE A 165 -0.98 9.97 9.33
CA PHE A 165 0.24 9.19 9.50
C PHE A 165 1.44 10.11 9.72
N ALA A 166 1.58 11.20 8.98
CA ALA A 166 2.65 12.18 9.21
C ALA A 166 2.65 12.73 10.64
N ALA A 167 1.48 13.09 11.17
CA ALA A 167 1.35 13.56 12.55
C ALA A 167 1.73 12.48 13.57
N ILE A 168 1.27 11.23 13.37
CA ILE A 168 1.62 10.10 14.24
C ILE A 168 3.14 9.83 14.19
N LEU A 169 3.74 9.81 13.00
CA LEU A 169 5.18 9.60 12.83
C LEU A 169 5.99 10.73 13.48
N ALA A 170 5.56 11.97 13.32
CA ALA A 170 6.22 13.12 13.91
C ALA A 170 6.20 13.07 15.44
N GLY A 171 5.05 12.73 16.03
CA GLY A 171 4.85 12.69 17.48
C GLY A 171 5.43 11.46 18.17
N THR A 172 5.40 10.30 17.53
CA THR A 172 5.76 9.02 18.18
C THR A 172 7.04 8.40 17.64
N LYS A 173 7.54 8.87 16.49
CA LYS A 173 8.64 8.25 15.73
C LYS A 173 8.37 6.77 15.42
N ASP A 174 7.10 6.38 15.43
CA ASP A 174 6.63 5.03 15.15
C ASP A 174 5.28 5.11 14.42
N ILE A 175 5.01 4.16 13.55
CA ILE A 175 3.67 3.93 13.02
C ILE A 175 3.54 2.42 12.93
N PRO A 176 2.53 1.81 13.56
CA PRO A 176 2.25 0.42 13.32
C PRO A 176 2.08 0.19 11.81
N PRO A 177 2.97 -0.57 11.13
CA PRO A 177 3.01 -0.54 9.68
C PRO A 177 1.70 -1.05 9.05
N PHE A 178 0.88 -1.79 9.81
CA PHE A 178 -0.44 -2.24 9.37
C PHE A 178 -1.36 -1.10 8.94
N ALA A 179 -1.19 0.11 9.50
CA ALA A 179 -2.01 1.26 9.15
C ALA A 179 -1.90 1.60 7.66
N PHE A 180 -0.69 1.48 7.10
CA PHE A 180 -0.43 1.65 5.68
C PHE A 180 -1.12 0.57 4.82
N TYR A 181 -0.87 -0.70 5.14
CA TYR A 181 -1.39 -1.84 4.36
C TYR A 181 -2.92 -1.94 4.41
N LEU A 182 -3.58 -1.47 5.48
CA LEU A 182 -5.04 -1.37 5.53
C LEU A 182 -5.58 -0.39 4.49
N VAL A 183 -4.96 0.80 4.38
CA VAL A 183 -5.34 1.81 3.39
C VAL A 183 -5.08 1.28 1.98
N GLU A 184 -3.90 0.70 1.74
CA GLU A 184 -3.56 0.13 0.43
C GLU A 184 -4.49 -1.01 0.04
N THR A 185 -4.80 -1.93 0.96
CA THR A 185 -5.72 -3.05 0.70
C THR A 185 -7.13 -2.53 0.41
N ALA A 186 -7.60 -1.51 1.13
CA ALA A 186 -8.89 -0.87 0.85
C ALA A 186 -8.92 -0.25 -0.56
N VAL A 187 -7.85 0.45 -0.96
CA VAL A 187 -7.70 0.96 -2.33
C VAL A 187 -7.70 -0.20 -3.34
N GLY A 188 -6.93 -1.25 -3.09
CA GLY A 188 -6.87 -2.44 -3.95
C GLY A 188 -8.24 -3.09 -4.17
N VAL A 189 -9.04 -3.24 -3.11
CA VAL A 189 -10.42 -3.76 -3.20
C VAL A 189 -11.30 -2.86 -4.07
N GLN A 190 -11.16 -1.54 -3.96
CA GLN A 190 -11.93 -0.60 -4.78
C GLN A 190 -11.51 -0.67 -6.25
N LEU A 191 -10.20 -0.74 -6.53
CA LEU A 191 -9.68 -0.94 -7.88
C LEU A 191 -10.18 -2.25 -8.51
N MET A 192 -10.30 -3.33 -7.73
CA MET A 192 -10.87 -4.59 -8.21
C MET A 192 -12.35 -4.49 -8.60
N ARG A 193 -13.09 -3.62 -7.90
CA ARG A 193 -14.54 -3.44 -8.08
C ARG A 193 -14.89 -2.36 -9.09
N TYR A 194 -13.93 -1.55 -9.52
CA TYR A 194 -14.18 -0.49 -10.49
C TYR A 194 -14.54 -1.07 -11.86
N GLU A 195 -15.69 -0.62 -12.36
CA GLU A 195 -16.16 -0.86 -13.72
C GLU A 195 -16.20 0.49 -14.42
N GLU A 196 -15.50 0.57 -15.56
CA GLU A 196 -15.52 1.78 -16.38
C GLU A 196 -16.91 1.95 -16.98
N PRO A 197 -17.55 3.14 -16.83
CA PRO A 197 -18.82 3.41 -17.48
C PRO A 197 -18.70 3.23 -19.00
N PRO A 198 -19.73 2.72 -19.68
CA PRO A 198 -19.74 2.68 -21.14
C PRO A 198 -19.55 4.10 -21.69
N ALA A 199 -18.76 4.24 -22.76
CA ALA A 199 -18.64 5.51 -23.44
C ALA A 199 -20.04 5.98 -23.88
N PRO A 200 -20.36 7.28 -23.76
CA PRO A 200 -21.61 7.79 -24.30
C PRO A 200 -21.68 7.40 -25.78
N ALA A 201 -22.79 6.79 -26.19
CA ALA A 201 -23.02 6.48 -27.60
C ALA A 201 -22.91 7.79 -28.38
N GLU A 202 -22.03 7.84 -29.39
CA GLU A 202 -22.06 8.91 -30.36
C GLU A 202 -23.45 8.91 -31.00
N ASP A 203 -24.22 9.94 -30.68
CA ASP A 203 -25.53 10.19 -31.26
C ASP A 203 -25.32 10.56 -32.73
N ASN A 204 -25.30 9.54 -33.61
CA ASN A 204 -25.20 9.68 -35.06
C ASN A 204 -26.51 10.23 -35.67
N THR A 205 -27.09 11.28 -35.07
CA THR A 205 -28.34 11.88 -35.55
C THR A 205 -28.13 13.12 -36.42
N ASP A 206 -26.89 13.57 -36.65
CA ASP A 206 -26.61 14.82 -37.39
C ASP A 206 -26.33 14.65 -38.91
N THR A 207 -26.78 13.55 -39.53
CA THR A 207 -26.70 13.38 -41.00
C THR A 207 -28.07 13.20 -41.65
N LEU A 208 -28.99 14.13 -41.42
CA LEU A 208 -30.09 14.35 -42.38
C LEU A 208 -29.82 15.62 -43.19
N PRO A 209 -29.56 15.51 -44.51
CA PRO A 209 -29.42 16.69 -45.36
C PRO A 209 -30.76 17.42 -45.40
N ARG A 210 -30.76 18.70 -44.98
CA ARG A 210 -31.87 19.61 -45.24
C ARG A 210 -31.99 19.77 -46.76
N ARG A 211 -33.10 19.30 -47.31
CA ARG A 211 -33.55 19.63 -48.67
C ARG A 211 -34.25 20.98 -48.67
#